data_AF-A0A401NFP4-F1
#
_entry.id   AF-A0A401NFP4-F1
#
_cell.length_a   1.000
_cell.length_b   1.000
_cell.length_c   1.000
_cell.angle_alpha   90.00
_cell.angle_beta   90.00
_cell.angle_gamma   90.00
#
_symmetry.space_group_name_H-M   'P 1'
#
loop_
_entity.id
_entity.type
_entity.pdbx_description
1 polymer ?
#
loop_
_entity_poly.entity_id
_entity_poly.type
_entity_poly.pdbx_seq_one_letter_code
_entity_poly.pdbx_strand_id
1 'polypeptide(L)'
;MRRLIGLDAELYYVRNDVVSHYALPFKLLVPGETNSLHFTWHTKSKVEYKLGFHVDNLIAMDMPRANISAQGEVPHTISVFRVDLLCTGKLDSEVTMEVLLNLTIHSSKNITVLNFKRRKLCYKKPEQEEKSLIYPGKNSSKDGRTACE
;
A
#
# COMPACT_ATOMS: atom_id res chain seq x y z
N MET A 1 11.18 -13.64 -3.42
CA MET A 1 10.26 -12.64 -3.98
C MET A 1 9.07 -13.39 -4.56
N ARG A 2 7.84 -13.24 -4.00
CA ARG A 2 6.64 -13.89 -4.57
C ARG A 2 6.14 -13.05 -5.76
N ARG A 3 5.77 -13.71 -6.87
CA ARG A 3 5.33 -13.04 -8.11
C ARG A 3 3.80 -12.91 -8.12
N LEU A 4 3.31 -11.71 -8.39
CA LEU A 4 1.88 -11.38 -8.39
C LEU A 4 1.10 -12.02 -9.54
N ILE A 5 1.76 -12.35 -10.66
CA ILE A 5 1.12 -12.89 -11.86
C ILE A 5 1.28 -14.41 -12.00
N GLY A 6 1.98 -15.10 -11.09
CA GLY A 6 2.22 -16.55 -11.18
C GLY A 6 3.03 -17.02 -12.41
N LEU A 7 3.50 -16.09 -13.25
CA LEU A 7 4.26 -16.35 -14.47
C LEU A 7 5.73 -15.94 -14.28
N ASP A 8 6.64 -16.57 -15.04
CA ASP A 8 8.00 -16.09 -15.26
C ASP A 8 8.03 -14.99 -16.31
N ALA A 9 7.33 -13.91 -16.00
CA ALA A 9 7.24 -12.73 -16.86
C ALA A 9 7.46 -11.47 -16.01
N GLU A 10 8.12 -10.49 -16.62
CA GLU A 10 8.37 -9.18 -16.02
C GLU A 10 7.44 -8.15 -16.68
N LEU A 11 6.67 -7.43 -15.86
CA LEU A 11 5.82 -6.35 -16.34
C LEU A 11 6.63 -5.06 -16.42
N TYR A 12 6.96 -4.64 -17.64
CA TYR A 12 7.68 -3.40 -17.90
C TYR A 12 6.72 -2.27 -18.26
N TYR A 13 6.87 -1.13 -17.58
CA TYR A 13 6.11 0.10 -17.86
C TYR A 13 6.84 1.03 -18.83
N VAL A 14 8.17 1.10 -18.72
CA VAL A 14 9.04 1.82 -19.63
C VAL A 14 10.22 0.91 -19.95
N ARG A 15 10.57 0.80 -21.23
CA ARG A 15 11.76 0.06 -21.68
C ARG A 15 12.35 0.75 -22.89
N ASN A 16 13.67 0.96 -22.88
CA ASN A 16 14.39 1.67 -23.95
C ASN A 16 13.70 3.00 -24.31
N ASP A 17 13.34 3.78 -23.28
CA ASP A 17 12.69 5.09 -23.41
C ASP A 17 11.28 5.08 -24.07
N VAL A 18 10.69 3.88 -24.26
CA VAL A 18 9.33 3.70 -24.77
C VAL A 18 8.39 3.27 -23.66
N VAL A 19 7.25 3.96 -23.55
CA VAL A 19 6.17 3.62 -22.61
C VAL A 19 5.35 2.45 -23.13
N SER A 20 5.10 1.46 -22.28
CA SER A 20 4.25 0.31 -22.58
C SER A 20 2.77 0.66 -22.38
N HIS A 21 2.06 0.91 -23.48
CA HIS A 21 0.63 1.21 -23.46
C HIS A 21 -0.25 0.03 -23.03
N TYR A 22 0.27 -1.20 -23.08
CA TYR A 22 -0.42 -2.40 -22.58
C TYR A 22 -0.32 -2.56 -21.06
N ALA A 23 0.80 -2.13 -20.46
CA ALA A 23 1.04 -2.31 -19.03
C ALA A 23 0.29 -1.29 -18.16
N LEU A 24 0.14 -0.05 -18.64
CA LEU A 24 -0.48 1.04 -17.87
C LEU A 24 -1.96 0.81 -17.50
N PRO A 25 -2.87 0.41 -18.41
CA PRO A 25 -4.27 0.20 -18.07
C PRO A 25 -4.52 -1.10 -17.31
N PHE A 26 -3.53 -2.01 -17.26
CA PHE A 26 -3.71 -3.33 -16.68
C PHE A 26 -3.84 -3.27 -15.15
N LYS A 27 -5.06 -3.52 -14.67
CA LYS A 27 -5.41 -3.54 -13.24
C LYS A 27 -5.04 -4.88 -12.61
N LEU A 28 -3.77 -5.06 -12.27
CA LEU A 28 -3.33 -6.29 -11.62
C LEU A 28 -3.96 -6.44 -10.23
N LEU A 29 -4.51 -7.62 -9.96
CA LEU A 29 -5.03 -8.03 -8.66
C LEU A 29 -3.87 -8.23 -7.68
N VAL A 30 -3.99 -7.62 -6.49
CA VAL A 30 -3.03 -7.71 -5.38
C VAL A 30 -3.73 -8.44 -4.23
N PRO A 31 -3.27 -9.65 -3.86
CA PRO A 31 -3.86 -10.44 -2.78
C PRO A 31 -3.89 -9.72 -1.43
N GLY A 32 -4.80 -10.13 -0.53
CA GLY A 32 -5.00 -9.60 0.82
C GLY A 32 -3.72 -9.49 1.64
N GLU A 33 -2.87 -10.51 1.52
CA GLU A 33 -1.66 -10.73 2.29
C GLU A 33 -0.46 -9.95 1.73
N THR A 34 -0.56 -9.45 0.48
CA THR A 34 0.51 -8.69 -0.15
C THR A 34 0.44 -7.23 0.28
N ASN A 35 1.27 -6.87 1.25
CA ASN A 35 1.30 -5.53 1.83
C ASN A 35 2.26 -4.56 1.15
N SER A 36 3.01 -5.00 0.15
CA SER A 36 3.93 -4.11 -0.57
C SER A 36 4.16 -4.52 -2.02
N LEU A 37 4.35 -3.51 -2.87
CA LEU A 37 4.84 -3.63 -4.24
C LEU A 37 6.26 -3.10 -4.34
N HIS A 38 7.08 -3.74 -5.15
CA HIS A 38 8.45 -3.33 -5.41
C HIS A 38 8.58 -2.95 -6.88
N PHE A 39 9.11 -1.76 -7.13
CA PHE A 39 9.30 -1.22 -8.46
C PHE A 39 10.80 -1.05 -8.70
N THR A 40 11.30 -1.68 -9.75
CA THR A 40 12.68 -1.54 -10.21
C THR A 40 12.73 -0.46 -11.29
N TRP A 41 13.65 0.49 -11.14
CA TRP A 41 13.80 1.60 -12.06
C TRP A 41 15.25 2.10 -12.10
N HIS A 42 15.59 2.75 -13.21
CA HIS A 42 16.83 3.52 -13.38
C HIS A 42 16.71 4.38 -14.64
N THR A 43 17.67 5.29 -14.84
CA THR A 43 17.77 6.09 -16.05
C THR A 43 19.23 6.32 -16.47
N LYS A 44 19.48 6.44 -17.78
CA LYS A 44 20.79 6.86 -18.31
C LYS A 44 20.98 8.37 -18.31
N SER A 45 19.88 9.12 -18.29
CA SER A 45 19.86 10.59 -18.38
C SER A 45 19.23 11.19 -17.13
N LYS A 46 19.49 12.48 -16.86
CA LYS A 46 18.87 13.19 -15.73
C LYS A 46 17.35 13.31 -15.93
N VAL A 47 16.59 12.61 -15.08
CA VAL A 47 15.12 12.59 -15.09
C VAL A 47 14.62 12.89 -13.69
N GLU A 48 13.82 13.95 -13.56
CA GLU A 48 13.13 14.25 -12.31
C GLU A 48 11.82 13.48 -12.24
N TYR A 49 11.42 13.08 -11.03
CA TYR A 49 10.15 12.42 -10.80
C TYR A 49 9.29 13.17 -9.78
N LYS A 50 7.97 13.01 -9.93
CA LYS A 50 6.97 13.28 -8.89
C LYS A 50 6.09 12.05 -8.73
N LEU A 51 5.93 11.61 -7.49
CA LEU A 51 5.20 10.43 -7.08
C LEU A 51 3.96 10.84 -6.27
N GLY A 52 2.81 10.31 -6.65
CA GLY A 52 1.55 10.48 -5.93
C GLY A 52 0.77 9.18 -5.89
N PHE A 53 -0.28 9.18 -5.08
CA PHE A 53 -1.18 8.03 -4.95
C PHE A 53 -2.63 8.49 -4.99
N HIS A 54 -3.50 7.58 -5.44
CA HIS A 54 -4.95 7.72 -5.33
C HIS A 54 -5.55 6.38 -4.90
N VAL A 55 -6.58 6.43 -4.07
CA VAL A 55 -7.32 5.27 -3.55
C VAL A 55 -8.81 5.60 -3.60
N ASP A 56 -9.62 4.70 -4.14
CA ASP A 56 -11.06 4.90 -4.29
C ASP A 56 -11.86 4.66 -2.99
N ASN A 57 -11.33 3.89 -2.04
CA ASN A 57 -11.99 3.58 -0.77
C ASN A 57 -11.02 3.60 0.43
N LEU A 58 -10.97 4.74 1.12
CA LEU A 58 -10.15 4.96 2.32
C LEU A 58 -10.68 4.28 3.59
N ILE A 59 -11.90 3.73 3.57
CA ILE A 59 -12.44 2.95 4.70
C ILE A 59 -11.79 1.57 4.71
N ALA A 60 -11.59 0.96 3.54
CA ALA A 60 -11.00 -0.37 3.39
C ALA A 60 -9.46 -0.37 3.40
N MET A 61 -8.83 0.71 2.92
CA MET A 61 -7.38 0.77 2.72
C MET A 61 -6.81 2.15 3.09
N ASP A 62 -5.63 2.17 3.72
CA ASP A 62 -4.92 3.40 4.00
C ASP A 62 -4.29 3.99 2.73
N MET A 63 -3.98 5.29 2.76
CA MET A 63 -3.22 5.93 1.68
C MET A 63 -1.83 5.26 1.54
N PRO A 64 -1.42 4.82 0.34
CA PRO A 64 -0.14 4.15 0.14
C PRO A 64 1.04 5.04 0.54
N ARG A 65 2.12 4.38 0.95
CA ARG A 65 3.37 5.05 1.34
C ARG A 65 4.54 4.45 0.57
N ALA A 66 5.44 5.31 0.09
CA ALA A 66 6.69 4.87 -0.49
C ALA A 66 7.87 5.04 0.49
N ASN A 67 8.94 4.26 0.27
CA ASN A 67 10.23 4.43 0.95
C ASN A 67 11.15 5.46 0.28
N ILE A 68 10.61 6.29 -0.61
CA ILE A 68 11.30 7.39 -1.30
C ILE A 68 10.47 8.68 -1.15
N SER A 69 11.08 9.83 -1.44
CA SER A 69 10.39 11.12 -1.40
C SER A 69 9.29 11.22 -2.47
N ALA A 70 8.34 12.12 -2.26
CA ALA A 70 7.28 12.40 -3.26
C ALA A 70 7.82 13.08 -4.53
N GLN A 71 9.03 13.62 -4.50
CA GLN A 71 9.72 14.16 -5.66
C GLN A 71 11.23 13.99 -5.51
N GLY A 72 11.94 13.89 -6.63
CA GLY A 72 13.39 13.74 -6.64
C GLY A 72 13.93 13.43 -8.04
N GLU A 73 15.11 12.84 -8.09
CA GLU A 73 15.75 12.38 -9.33
C GLU A 73 15.72 10.85 -9.43
N VAL A 74 15.42 10.32 -10.62
CA VAL A 74 15.45 8.87 -10.88
C VAL A 74 16.90 8.40 -10.80
N PRO A 75 17.20 7.29 -10.11
CA PRO A 75 18.58 6.85 -9.91
C PRO A 75 19.24 6.41 -11.22
N HIS A 76 20.55 6.66 -11.31
CA HIS A 76 21.37 6.23 -12.46
C HIS A 76 21.73 4.74 -12.43
N THR A 77 21.66 4.12 -11.25
CA THR A 77 21.87 2.68 -11.05
C THR A 77 20.54 1.97 -10.85
N ILE A 78 20.47 0.70 -11.25
CA ILE A 78 19.31 -0.16 -10.98
C ILE A 78 19.00 -0.10 -9.48
N SER A 79 17.84 0.45 -9.16
CA SER A 79 17.39 0.66 -7.79
C SER A 79 15.96 0.17 -7.65
N VAL A 80 15.57 -0.11 -6.40
CA VAL A 80 14.22 -0.58 -6.08
C VAL A 80 13.60 0.35 -5.04
N PHE A 81 12.39 0.82 -5.31
CA PHE A 81 11.56 1.46 -4.29
C PHE A 81 10.35 0.58 -3.97
N ARG A 82 9.87 0.71 -2.74
CA ARG A 82 8.76 -0.05 -2.18
C ARG A 82 7.57 0.87 -1.98
N VAL A 83 6.38 0.39 -2.34
CA VAL A 83 5.08 1.03 -2.05
C VAL A 83 4.30 0.10 -1.13
N ASP A 84 3.96 0.59 0.05
CA ASP A 84 3.20 -0.13 1.08
C ASP A 84 1.70 0.04 0.82
N LEU A 85 0.97 -1.09 0.83
CA LEU A 85 -0.44 -1.23 0.50
C LEU A 85 -1.21 -1.87 1.67
N LEU A 86 -1.53 -1.08 2.68
CA LEU A 86 -2.09 -1.57 3.94
C LEU A 86 -3.62 -1.46 3.95
N CYS A 87 -4.29 -2.59 4.15
CA CYS A 87 -5.72 -2.60 4.42
C CYS A 87 -5.98 -2.23 5.88
N THR A 88 -7.01 -1.43 6.14
CA THR A 88 -7.41 -1.01 7.49
C THR A 88 -7.92 -2.18 8.32
N GLY A 89 -8.43 -3.23 7.65
CA GLY A 89 -9.10 -4.35 8.27
C GLY A 89 -10.54 -4.06 8.70
N LYS A 90 -11.13 -2.95 8.27
CA LYS A 90 -12.48 -2.52 8.69
C LYS A 90 -13.60 -2.97 7.75
N LEU A 91 -13.29 -3.19 6.47
CA LEU A 91 -14.27 -3.45 5.42
C LEU A 91 -13.71 -4.47 4.41
N ASP A 92 -14.53 -5.48 4.10
CA ASP A 92 -14.30 -6.34 2.94
C ASP A 92 -14.56 -5.54 1.67
N SER A 93 -13.52 -5.34 0.86
CA SER A 93 -13.63 -4.54 -0.37
C SER A 93 -12.49 -4.86 -1.32
N GLU A 94 -12.77 -4.72 -2.60
CA GLU A 94 -11.75 -4.64 -3.63
C GLU A 94 -11.49 -3.18 -3.99
N VAL A 95 -10.32 -2.70 -3.60
CA VAL A 95 -9.95 -1.28 -3.66
C VAL A 95 -9.12 -1.02 -4.90
N THR A 96 -9.54 -0.07 -5.73
CA THR A 96 -8.70 0.41 -6.84
C THR A 96 -7.74 1.47 -6.31
N MET A 97 -6.45 1.23 -6.52
CA MET A 97 -5.40 2.19 -6.19
C MET A 97 -4.61 2.56 -7.44
N GLU A 98 -4.18 3.81 -7.54
CA GLU A 98 -3.37 4.33 -8.65
C GLU A 98 -2.08 4.94 -8.10
N VAL A 99 -0.93 4.48 -8.61
CA VAL A 99 0.37 5.13 -8.41
C VAL A 99 0.55 6.10 -9.57
N LEU A 100 0.69 7.38 -9.27
CA LEU A 100 0.89 8.45 -10.25
C LEU A 100 2.38 8.79 -10.26
N LEU A 101 3.07 8.49 -11.36
CA LEU A 101 4.50 8.78 -11.51
C LEU A 101 4.70 9.68 -12.72
N ASN A 102 5.01 10.95 -12.47
CA ASN A 102 5.34 11.91 -13.50
C ASN A 102 6.85 11.99 -13.65
N LEU A 103 7.35 11.80 -14.87
CA LEU A 103 8.76 11.88 -15.22
C LEU A 103 9.00 13.11 -16.10
N THR A 104 9.94 13.96 -15.71
CA THR A 104 10.29 15.18 -16.43
C THR A 104 11.74 15.11 -16.89
N ILE A 105 11.96 15.27 -18.20
CA ILE A 105 13.30 15.35 -18.77
C ILE A 105 13.67 16.83 -18.94
N HIS A 106 14.67 17.29 -18.18
CA HIS A 106 15.07 18.72 -18.10
C HIS A 106 15.32 19.36 -19.46
N SER A 107 15.98 18.64 -20.38
CA SER A 107 16.36 19.15 -21.69
C SER A 107 15.20 19.38 -22.65
N SER A 108 14.03 18.77 -22.40
CA SER A 108 12.89 18.81 -23.32
C SER A 108 11.61 19.39 -22.73
N LYS A 109 11.55 19.62 -21.40
CA LYS A 109 10.30 19.92 -20.66
C LYS A 109 9.18 18.91 -20.94
N ASN A 110 9.48 17.77 -21.55
CA ASN A 110 8.51 16.73 -21.81
C ASN A 110 8.20 16.01 -20.50
N ILE A 111 6.93 16.00 -20.14
CA ILE A 111 6.40 15.30 -18.97
C ILE A 111 5.79 13.99 -19.47
N THR A 112 6.31 12.87 -19.03
CA THR A 112 5.72 11.55 -19.24
C THR A 112 4.96 11.16 -17.98
N VAL A 113 3.65 10.95 -18.11
CA VAL A 113 2.79 10.54 -17.00
C VAL A 113 2.60 9.03 -17.06
N LEU A 114 3.02 8.35 -15.99
CA LEU A 114 2.89 6.91 -15.83
C LEU A 114 1.94 6.62 -14.67
N ASN A 115 0.77 6.09 -14.99
CA ASN A 115 -0.23 5.74 -14.00
C ASN A 115 -0.34 4.23 -13.88
N PHE A 116 -0.02 3.70 -12.71
CA PHE A 116 -0.10 2.26 -12.43
C PHE A 116 -1.34 1.97 -11.61
N LYS A 117 -2.34 1.32 -12.23
CA LYS A 117 -3.57 0.91 -11.53
C LYS A 117 -3.45 -0.50 -10.99
N ARG A 118 -3.85 -0.71 -9.73
CA ARG A 118 -3.88 -2.01 -9.08
C ARG A 118 -5.21 -2.20 -8.35
N ARG A 119 -5.66 -3.44 -8.24
CA ARG A 119 -6.86 -3.82 -7.48
C ARG A 119 -6.41 -4.58 -6.24
N LYS A 120 -6.53 -3.97 -5.05
CA LYS A 120 -6.14 -4.59 -3.77
C LYS A 120 -7.35 -5.27 -3.16
N LEU A 121 -7.21 -6.55 -2.83
CA LEU A 121 -8.19 -7.23 -1.97
C LEU A 121 -7.92 -6.81 -0.52
N CYS A 122 -8.95 -6.30 0.14
CA CYS A 122 -8.95 -5.98 1.56
C CYS A 122 -10.06 -6.75 2.25
N TYR A 123 -9.75 -7.27 3.44
CA TYR A 123 -10.65 -8.09 4.23
C TYR A 123 -10.87 -7.47 5.60
N LYS A 124 -12.10 -7.54 6.12
CA LYS A 124 -12.41 -7.18 7.50
C LYS A 124 -11.71 -8.18 8.43
N LYS A 125 -11.00 -7.67 9.43
CA LYS A 125 -10.44 -8.51 10.50
C LYS A 125 -11.55 -8.84 11.49
N PRO A 126 -11.65 -10.08 11.99
CA PRO A 126 -12.57 -10.39 13.07
C PRO A 126 -12.26 -9.49 14.26
N GLU A 127 -13.29 -8.90 14.86
CA GLU A 127 -13.15 -8.11 16.07
C GLU A 127 -12.54 -9.02 17.15
N GLN A 128 -11.32 -8.70 17.58
CA GLN A 128 -10.81 -9.31 18.80
C GLN A 128 -11.65 -8.71 19.92
N GLU A 129 -12.54 -9.52 20.52
CA GLU A 129 -13.21 -9.17 21.76
C GLU A 129 -12.13 -8.74 22.75
N GLU A 130 -12.09 -7.44 23.03
CA GLU A 130 -11.35 -6.87 24.13
C GLU A 130 -11.88 -7.58 25.38
N LYS A 131 -11.15 -8.59 25.87
CA LYS A 131 -11.39 -9.12 27.22
C LYS A 131 -11.07 -7.98 28.17
N SER A 132 -12.06 -7.13 28.39
CA SER A 132 -12.06 -6.15 29.44
C SER A 132 -11.82 -6.93 30.74
N LEU A 133 -10.72 -6.62 31.40
CA LEU A 133 -10.45 -7.10 32.75
C LEU A 133 -11.52 -6.45 33.64
N ILE A 134 -12.64 -7.15 33.84
CA ILE A 134 -13.63 -6.82 34.85
C ILE A 134 -12.93 -7.02 36.21
N TYR A 135 -12.46 -5.93 36.80
CA TYR A 135 -12.05 -5.93 38.20
C TYR A 135 -13.29 -6.17 39.07
N PRO A 136 -13.35 -7.23 39.89
CA PRO A 136 -14.45 -7.39 40.83
C PRO A 136 -14.29 -6.37 41.96
N GLY A 137 -15.23 -5.42 42.03
CA GLY A 137 -15.34 -4.49 43.14
C GLY A 137 -15.53 -5.24 44.46
N LYS A 138 -14.62 -5.03 45.40
CA LYS A 138 -14.83 -5.38 46.81
C LYS A 138 -15.75 -4.35 47.44
N ASN A 139 -17.02 -4.70 47.60
CA ASN A 139 -17.89 -4.07 48.59
C ASN A 139 -18.14 -5.06 49.73
N SER A 140 -17.58 -4.77 50.91
CA SER A 140 -18.16 -5.23 52.17
C SER A 140 -17.64 -4.37 53.32
N SER A 141 -18.33 -3.26 53.58
CA SER A 141 -18.48 -2.74 54.93
C SER A 141 -19.78 -3.35 55.48
N LYS A 142 -19.65 -4.20 56.50
CA LYS A 142 -20.60 -4.29 57.62
C LYS A 142 -20.04 -5.21 58.71
N ASP A 143 -19.71 -4.53 59.79
CA ASP A 143 -19.56 -4.98 61.17
C ASP A 143 -20.83 -5.71 61.68
N GLY A 144 -20.69 -6.63 62.64
CA GLY A 144 -21.79 -7.09 63.50
C GLY A 144 -22.08 -8.60 63.61
N ARG A 145 -21.38 -9.26 64.55
CA ARG A 145 -21.79 -10.31 65.53
C ARG A 145 -23.09 -11.15 65.32
N THR A 146 -22.97 -12.49 65.49
CA THR A 146 -23.58 -13.39 66.54
C THR A 146 -24.13 -14.75 66.05
N ALA A 147 -23.66 -15.84 66.72
CA ALA A 147 -24.23 -17.16 67.10
C ALA A 147 -24.77 -18.23 66.12
N CYS A 148 -24.19 -19.44 66.31
CA CYS A 148 -24.71 -20.83 66.44
C CYS A 148 -25.97 -21.32 65.69
N GLU A 149 -25.83 -22.47 65.02
CA GLU A 149 -26.49 -23.77 65.38
C GLU A 149 -25.67 -24.96 64.83
#